data_AF-A0A3C1MXK0-F1
#
_entry.id   AF-A0A3C1MXK0-F1
#
_cell.length_a   1.000
_cell.length_b   1.000
_cell.length_c   1.000
_cell.angle_alpha   90.00
_cell.angle_beta   90.00
_cell.angle_gamma   90.00
#
_symmetry.space_group_name_H-M   'P 1'
#
loop_
_entity.id
_entity.type
_entity.pdbx_description
1 polymer ?
#
loop_
_entity_poly.entity_id
_entity_poly.type
_entity_poly.pdbx_seq_one_letter_code
_entity_poly.pdbx_strand_id
1 'polypeptide(L)' 'MSVSSIARAVRVPSLIPPYTPTGDEIAVFELAYRNRLPVLIKGPTGCGKTRFVEHMAA' A
#
# COMPACT_ATOMS: atom_id res chain seq x y z
N MET A 1 -30.67 26.24 24.33
CA MET A 1 -30.48 24.85 23.84
C MET A 1 -29.71 24.94 22.53
N SER A 2 -28.41 24.64 22.55
CA SER A 2 -27.56 24.64 21.35
C SER A 2 -27.25 23.19 20.99
N VAL A 3 -27.79 22.73 19.86
CA VAL A 3 -27.44 21.43 19.28
C VAL A 3 -26.25 21.63 18.36
N SER A 4 -25.04 21.50 18.91
CA SER A 4 -23.80 21.52 18.13
C SER A 4 -23.77 20.32 17.19
N SER A 5 -23.88 20.60 15.89
CA SER A 5 -23.81 19.63 14.79
C SER A 5 -22.53 18.80 14.86
N ILE A 6 -22.66 17.49 15.04
CA ILE A 6 -21.56 16.53 14.86
C ILE A 6 -21.45 16.25 13.36
N ALA A 7 -20.72 17.09 12.65
CA ALA A 7 -20.27 16.78 11.29
C ALA A 7 -19.21 15.67 11.38
N ARG A 8 -19.66 14.41 11.38
CA ARG A 8 -18.80 13.23 11.38
C ARG A 8 -18.11 13.14 10.01
N ALA A 9 -16.81 13.41 9.96
CA ALA A 9 -16.01 13.25 8.75
C ALA A 9 -16.06 11.79 8.29
N VAL A 10 -16.76 11.54 7.17
CA VAL A 10 -16.75 10.25 6.48
C VAL A 10 -15.40 10.13 5.79
N ARG A 11 -14.57 9.17 6.20
CA ARG A 11 -13.37 8.84 5.42
C ARG A 11 -13.81 8.15 4.13
N VAL A 12 -13.49 8.75 3.00
CA VAL A 12 -13.56 8.07 1.71
C VAL A 12 -12.40 7.05 1.70
N PRO A 13 -12.67 5.74 1.56
CA PRO A 13 -11.61 4.75 1.51
C PRO A 13 -10.75 4.96 0.26
N SER A 14 -9.43 4.82 0.40
CA SER A 14 -8.54 4.78 -0.77
C SER A 14 -8.91 3.59 -1.65
N LEU A 15 -8.84 3.78 -2.96
CA LEU A 15 -9.05 2.69 -3.92
C LEU A 15 -7.93 1.63 -3.83
N ILE A 16 -6.74 2.03 -3.38
CA ILE A 16 -5.61 1.13 -3.18
C ILE A 16 -5.67 0.54 -1.76
N PRO A 17 -5.63 -0.80 -1.61
CA PRO A 17 -5.55 -1.46 -0.32
C PRO A 17 -4.28 -1.04 0.45
N PRO A 18 -4.36 -0.75 1.77
CA PRO A 18 -3.19 -0.37 2.54
C PRO A 18 -2.21 -1.54 2.65
N TYR A 19 -0.93 -1.27 2.40
CA TYR A 19 0.18 -2.20 2.59
C TYR A 19 1.01 -1.81 3.82
N THR A 20 1.53 -2.80 4.53
CA THR A 20 2.41 -2.58 5.70
C THR A 20 3.74 -3.25 5.41
N PRO A 21 4.84 -2.48 5.34
CA PRO A 21 6.17 -3.03 5.12
C PRO A 21 6.61 -3.92 6.28
N THR A 22 7.36 -4.98 5.96
CA THR A 22 8.00 -5.89 6.91
C THR A 22 9.53 -5.83 6.86
N GLY A 23 10.09 -5.14 5.87
CA GLY A 23 11.53 -4.87 5.73
C GLY A 23 11.80 -3.76 4.71
N ASP A 24 12.88 -3.92 3.95
CA ASP A 24 13.36 -2.92 2.99
C ASP A 24 12.73 -3.04 1.59
N GLU A 25 11.68 -3.85 1.43
CA GLU A 25 11.13 -4.18 0.12
C GLU A 25 10.66 -2.97 -0.70
N ILE A 26 10.18 -1.90 -0.05
CA ILE A 26 9.83 -0.65 -0.74
C ILE A 26 11.08 -0.06 -1.41
N ALA A 27 12.14 0.15 -0.64
CA ALA A 27 13.37 0.78 -1.13
C ALA A 27 14.04 -0.08 -2.21
N VAL A 28 14.09 -1.39 -2.02
CA VAL A 28 14.66 -2.34 -3.00
C VAL A 28 13.85 -2.34 -4.31
N PHE A 29 12.52 -2.32 -4.22
CA PHE A 29 11.65 -2.31 -5.39
C PHE A 29 11.75 -0.99 -6.16
N GLU A 30 11.78 0.16 -5.46
CA GLU A 30 12.02 1.46 -6.09
C GLU A 30 13.36 1.51 -6.83
N LEU A 31 14.43 0.98 -6.22
CA LEU A 31 15.74 0.94 -6.84
C LEU A 31 15.72 0.07 -8.10
N ALA A 32 15.10 -1.11 -8.04
CA ALA A 32 14.95 -1.98 -9.19
C ALA A 32 14.15 -1.31 -10.32
N TYR A 33 13.05 -0.63 -9.98
CA TYR A 33 12.24 0.11 -10.95
C TYR A 33 13.02 1.23 -11.64
N ARG A 34 13.76 2.06 -10.88
CA ARG A 34 14.61 3.14 -11.40
C ARG A 34 15.67 2.61 -12.37
N ASN A 35 16.19 1.40 -12.11
CA ASN A 35 17.19 0.74 -12.96
C ASN A 35 16.58 -0.18 -14.03
N ARG A 36 15.24 -0.21 -14.18
CA ARG A 36 14.51 -1.07 -15.12
C ARG A 36 14.87 -2.56 -14.98
N LEU A 37 15.16 -3.01 -13.76
CA LEU A 37 15.49 -4.39 -13.46
C LEU A 37 14.21 -5.21 -13.24
N PRO A 38 14.09 -6.42 -13.83
CA PRO A 38 13.02 -7.35 -13.48
C PRO A 38 13.10 -7.77 -12.00
N VAL A 39 11.94 -7.84 -11.34
CA VAL A 39 11.83 -8.23 -9.92
C VAL A 39 11.04 -9.53 -9.78
N LEU A 40 11.61 -10.51 -9.06
CA LEU A 40 10.90 -11.71 -8.63
C LEU A 40 10.46 -11.57 -7.17
N ILE A 41 9.15 -11.63 -6.92
CA ILE A 41 8.59 -11.57 -5.57
C ILE A 41 8.23 -12.98 -5.12
N LYS A 42 8.96 -13.51 -4.12
CA LYS A 42 8.75 -14.86 -3.60
C LYS A 42 8.07 -14.87 -2.23
N GLY A 43 7.32 -15.92 -1.93
CA GLY A 43 6.71 -16.14 -0.61
C GLY A 43 5.48 -17.07 -0.69
N PRO A 44 5.02 -17.63 0.45
CA PRO A 44 3.85 -18.52 0.48
C PRO A 44 2.56 -17.80 0.05
N THR A 45 1.51 -18.55 -0.25
CA THR A 45 0.20 -17.97 -0.59
C THR A 45 -0.34 -17.13 0.59
N GLY A 46 -0.98 -16.00 0.30
CA GLY A 46 -1.57 -15.12 1.31
C GLY A 46 -0.59 -14.18 2.03
N CYS A 47 0.71 -14.21 1.74
CA CYS A 47 1.69 -13.33 2.40
C CYS A 47 1.72 -11.86 1.89
N GLY A 48 0.74 -11.44 1.08
CA GLY A 48 0.62 -10.05 0.65
C GLY A 48 1.37 -9.63 -0.63
N LYS A 49 1.91 -10.56 -1.43
CA LYS A 49 2.66 -10.24 -2.67
C LYS A 49 1.87 -9.37 -3.66
N THR A 50 0.62 -9.73 -3.95
CA THR A 50 -0.24 -8.95 -4.87
C THR A 50 -0.47 -7.54 -4.34
N ARG A 51 -0.80 -7.42 -3.05
CA ARG A 51 -1.01 -6.15 -2.38
C ARG A 51 0.25 -5.28 -2.36
N PHE A 52 1.43 -5.89 -2.19
CA PHE A 52 2.69 -5.17 -2.30
C PHE A 52 2.88 -4.57 -3.70
N VAL A 53 2.65 -5.34 -4.76
CA VAL A 53 2.74 -4.83 -6.14
C VAL A 53 1.72 -3.73 -6.40
N GLU A 54 0.47 -3.91 -5.97
CA GLU A 54 -0.58 -2.88 -6.07
C GLU A 54 -0.20 -1.59 -5.33
N HIS A 55 0.41 -1.71 -4.16
CA HIS A 55 0.91 -0.57 -3.38
C HIS A 55 2.06 0.15 -4.07
N MET A 56 3.04 -0.57 -4.64
CA MET A 56 4.16 0.03 -5.37
C MET A 56 3.75 0.64 -6.72
N ALA A 57 2.58 0.26 -7.25
CA ALA A 57 2.04 0.77 -8.52
C ALA A 57 1.14 2.01 -8.37
N ALA A 58 0.76 2.36 -7.13
CA ALA A 58 -0.02 3.54 -6.78
C ALA A 58 0.79 4.84 -6.91
#